data_AF-A0A9D1EI52-F1
#
_entry.id   AF-A0A9D1EI52-F1
#
_cell.length_a   1.000
_cell.length_b   1.000
_cell.length_c   1.000
_cell.angle_alpha   90.00
_cell.angle_beta   90.00
_cell.angle_gamma   90.00
#
_symmetry.space_group_name_H-M   'P 1'
#
loop_
_entity.id
_entity.type
_entity.pdbx_description
1 polymer ?
#
loop_
_entity_poly.entity_id
_entity_poly.type
_entity_poly.pdbx_seq_one_letter_code
_entity_poly.pdbx_strand_id
1 'polypeptide(L)'
;MVFREMRRKKQMIGLLFNSVYMIVDGVFIGNRLGRDAMAAAAVSVPLVEILIALSMAVATGAGVTISAHIGQGEKEKARHMFSLAALCTAAMSLLIGVLGNMFIHPLAELLGSTPAIHHEAISYMRYIVTFSPFLLFSFLLTR
;
A
#
# COMPACT_ATOMS: atom_id res chain seq x y z
N MET A 1 27.31 -19.07 -1.91
CA MET A 1 27.40 -17.92 -2.85
C MET A 1 26.31 -17.98 -3.93
N VAL A 2 26.16 -19.11 -4.62
CA VAL A 2 25.18 -19.35 -5.71
C VAL A 2 23.71 -19.06 -5.35
N PHE A 3 23.24 -19.44 -4.17
CA PHE A 3 21.83 -19.24 -3.76
C PHE A 3 21.45 -17.75 -3.55
N ARG A 4 22.39 -16.89 -3.14
CA ARG A 4 22.17 -15.42 -3.06
C ARG A 4 22.10 -14.79 -4.44
N GLU A 5 22.84 -15.33 -5.40
CA GLU A 5 22.81 -14.89 -6.81
C GLU A 5 21.49 -15.24 -7.49
N MET A 6 20.98 -16.46 -7.29
CA MET A 6 19.67 -16.86 -7.81
C MET A 6 18.54 -16.01 -7.21
N ARG A 7 18.61 -15.65 -5.93
CA ARG A 7 17.61 -14.78 -5.27
C ARG A 7 17.64 -13.35 -5.83
N ARG A 8 18.84 -12.80 -6.05
CA ARG A 8 19.02 -11.48 -6.69
C ARG A 8 18.47 -11.45 -8.11
N LYS A 9 18.75 -12.47 -8.93
CA LYS A 9 18.20 -12.55 -10.30
C LYS A 9 16.66 -12.52 -10.30
N LYS A 10 16.00 -13.26 -9.40
CA LYS A 10 14.53 -13.23 -9.26
C LYS A 10 14.00 -11.84 -8.85
N GLN A 11 14.66 -11.19 -7.89
CA GLN A 11 14.28 -9.84 -7.44
C GLN A 11 14.47 -8.79 -8.54
N MET A 12 15.57 -8.87 -9.29
CA MET A 12 15.83 -7.96 -10.41
C MET A 12 14.75 -8.10 -11.50
N ILE A 13 14.35 -9.33 -11.84
CA ILE A 13 13.27 -9.56 -12.79
C ILE A 13 11.97 -8.92 -12.29
N GLY A 14 11.61 -9.11 -11.02
CA GLY A 14 10.42 -8.49 -10.43
C GLY A 14 10.45 -6.95 -10.47
N LEU A 15 11.60 -6.34 -10.15
CA LEU A 15 11.78 -4.89 -10.23
C LEU A 15 11.69 -4.38 -11.67
N LEU A 16 12.25 -5.11 -12.64
CA LEU A 16 12.13 -4.76 -14.07
C LEU A 16 10.66 -4.76 -14.52
N PHE A 17 9.89 -5.79 -14.16
CA PHE A 17 8.45 -5.83 -14.46
C PHE A 17 7.68 -4.68 -13.80
N ASN A 18 8.01 -4.36 -12.55
CA ASN A 18 7.40 -3.23 -11.85
C ASN A 18 7.70 -1.89 -12.54
N SER A 19 8.94 -1.64 -12.95
CA SER A 19 9.30 -0.42 -13.69
C SER A 19 8.60 -0.31 -15.03
N VAL A 20 8.52 -1.41 -15.79
CA VAL A 20 7.78 -1.43 -17.08
C VAL A 20 6.30 -1.15 -16.84
N TYR A 21 5.69 -1.77 -15.83
CA TYR A 21 4.30 -1.50 -15.45
C TYR A 21 4.08 -0.01 -15.12
N MET A 22 4.97 0.61 -14.34
CA MET A 22 4.87 2.02 -13.99
C MET A 22 4.98 2.96 -15.20
N ILE A 23 5.86 2.63 -16.16
CA ILE A 23 5.98 3.39 -17.42
C ILE A 23 4.69 3.25 -18.23
N VAL A 24 4.19 2.03 -18.38
CA VAL A 24 2.96 1.77 -19.13
C VAL A 24 1.80 2.52 -18.48
N ASP A 25 1.62 2.41 -17.16
CA ASP A 25 0.57 3.10 -16.42
C ASP A 25 0.64 4.63 -16.62
N GLY A 26 1.83 5.22 -16.45
CA GLY A 26 2.04 6.63 -16.71
C GLY A 26 1.71 7.03 -18.16
N VAL A 27 2.19 6.28 -19.17
CA VAL A 27 1.89 6.56 -20.57
C VAL A 27 0.38 6.47 -20.84
N PHE A 28 -0.31 5.48 -20.27
CA PHE A 28 -1.76 5.35 -20.44
C PHE A 28 -2.50 6.54 -19.82
N ILE A 29 -2.20 6.92 -18.58
CA ILE A 29 -2.83 8.06 -17.91
C ILE A 29 -2.54 9.35 -18.69
N GLY A 30 -1.29 9.62 -19.05
CA GLY A 30 -0.91 10.84 -19.76
C GLY A 30 -1.48 10.97 -21.16
N ASN A 31 -1.53 9.86 -21.91
CA ASN A 31 -1.96 9.90 -23.31
C ASN A 31 -3.47 9.72 -23.49
N ARG A 32 -4.17 9.02 -22.57
CA ARG A 32 -5.63 8.83 -22.62
C ARG A 32 -6.41 9.86 -21.81
N LEU A 33 -5.91 10.25 -20.64
CA LEU A 33 -6.63 11.11 -19.68
C LEU A 33 -6.06 12.53 -19.62
N GLY A 34 -4.86 12.75 -20.18
CA GLY A 34 -4.25 14.06 -20.32
C GLY A 34 -3.39 14.50 -19.13
N ARG A 35 -2.97 15.78 -19.16
CA ARG A 35 -2.01 16.35 -18.21
C ARG A 35 -2.56 16.48 -16.79
N ASP A 36 -3.84 16.84 -16.66
CA ASP A 36 -4.47 17.08 -15.36
C ASP A 36 -4.65 15.77 -14.57
N ALA A 37 -5.04 14.69 -15.26
CA ALA A 37 -5.12 13.35 -14.67
C ALA A 37 -3.75 12.82 -14.23
N MET A 38 -2.69 13.07 -15.01
CA MET A 38 -1.32 12.73 -14.59
C MET A 38 -0.89 13.49 -13.34
N ALA A 39 -1.19 14.78 -13.26
CA ALA A 39 -0.87 15.59 -12.10
C ALA A 39 -1.66 15.14 -10.86
N ALA A 40 -2.95 14.82 -11.02
CA ALA A 40 -3.79 14.26 -9.98
C ALA A 40 -3.27 12.92 -9.45
N ALA A 41 -2.84 12.02 -10.35
CA ALA A 41 -2.21 10.76 -9.97
C ALA A 41 -0.91 10.98 -9.18
N ALA A 42 -0.05 11.90 -9.63
CA ALA A 42 1.19 12.24 -8.94
C ALA A 42 0.96 12.81 -7.53
N VAL A 43 -0.02 13.70 -7.37
CA VAL A 43 -0.43 14.27 -6.07
C VAL A 43 -1.01 13.20 -5.13
N SER A 44 -1.52 12.09 -5.67
CA SER A 44 -2.05 10.98 -4.89
C SER A 44 -0.98 10.00 -4.39
N VAL A 45 0.25 10.05 -4.91
CA VAL A 45 1.34 9.14 -4.54
C VAL A 45 1.66 9.16 -3.03
N PRO A 46 1.80 10.32 -2.35
CA PRO A 46 2.11 10.34 -0.93
C PRO A 46 1.06 9.63 -0.06
N LEU A 47 -0.21 9.65 -0.48
CA LEU A 47 -1.28 8.92 0.20
C LEU A 47 -1.02 7.41 0.15
N VAL A 48 -0.66 6.88 -1.02
CA VAL A 48 -0.34 5.45 -1.19
C VAL A 48 0.87 5.06 -0.33
N GLU A 49 1.91 5.90 -0.30
CA GLU A 49 3.11 5.66 0.51
C GLU A 49 2.80 5.60 2.01
N ILE A 50 1.93 6.48 2.51
CA ILE A 50 1.47 6.44 3.92
C ILE A 50 0.75 5.12 4.21
N LEU A 51 -0.13 4.67 3.32
CA LEU A 51 -0.85 3.41 3.49
C LEU A 51 0.10 2.21 3.50
N ILE A 52 1.09 2.20 2.61
CA ILE A 52 2.14 1.18 2.57
C ILE A 52 2.94 1.20 3.87
N ALA A 53 3.35 2.38 4.35
CA ALA A 53 4.13 2.51 5.58
C ALA A 53 3.38 1.98 6.81
N LEU A 54 2.09 2.34 6.96
CA LEU A 54 1.24 1.84 8.05
C LEU A 54 1.08 0.32 7.98
N SER A 55 0.85 -0.20 6.78
CA SER A 55 0.75 -1.65 6.54
C SER A 55 2.05 -2.38 6.89
N MET A 56 3.19 -1.85 6.44
CA MET A 56 4.51 -2.39 6.74
C MET A 56 4.83 -2.34 8.24
N ALA A 57 4.39 -1.30 8.97
CA ALA A 57 4.60 -1.20 10.40
C ALA A 57 3.92 -2.35 11.16
N VAL A 58 2.65 -2.63 10.85
CA VAL A 58 1.90 -3.73 11.46
C VAL A 58 2.47 -5.09 11.04
N ALA A 59 2.70 -5.29 9.73
CA ALA A 59 3.22 -6.57 9.22
C ALA A 59 4.61 -6.90 9.79
N THR A 60 5.49 -5.90 9.91
CA THR A 60 6.84 -6.11 10.46
C THR A 60 6.78 -6.36 11.97
N GLY A 61 5.99 -5.58 12.72
CA GLY A 61 5.86 -5.76 14.17
C GLY A 61 5.24 -7.11 14.55
N ALA A 62 4.17 -7.51 13.85
CA ALA A 62 3.55 -8.81 14.01
C ALA A 62 4.51 -9.94 13.61
N GLY A 63 5.17 -9.81 12.45
CA GLY A 63 6.08 -10.82 11.92
C GLY A 63 7.25 -11.15 12.85
N VAL A 64 7.83 -10.15 13.53
CA VAL A 64 8.90 -10.38 14.52
C VAL A 64 8.40 -11.22 15.69
N THR A 65 7.23 -10.88 16.25
CA THR A 65 6.68 -11.57 17.41
C THR A 65 6.22 -12.99 17.06
N ILE A 66 5.56 -13.17 15.92
CA ILE A 66 5.13 -14.47 15.40
C ILE A 66 6.35 -15.35 15.16
N SER A 67 7.40 -14.83 14.51
CA SER A 67 8.63 -15.57 14.25
C SER A 67 9.32 -16.02 15.53
N ALA A 68 9.33 -15.17 16.57
CA ALA A 68 9.90 -15.52 17.87
C ALA A 68 9.16 -16.69 18.53
N HIS A 69 7.82 -16.66 18.56
CA HIS A 69 7.02 -17.75 19.13
C HIS A 69 7.13 -19.05 18.32
N ILE A 70 7.21 -18.97 16.98
CA ILE A 70 7.48 -20.14 16.13
C ILE A 70 8.84 -20.74 16.46
N GLY A 71 9.88 -19.91 16.62
CA GLY A 71 11.23 -20.35 16.98
C GLY A 71 11.32 -21.03 18.35
N GLN A 72 10.41 -20.69 19.27
CA GLN A 72 10.29 -21.32 20.60
C GLN A 72 9.40 -22.59 20.60
N GLY A 73 8.83 -22.97 19.45
CA GLY A 73 7.90 -24.10 19.34
C GLY A 73 6.47 -23.79 19.78
N GLU A 74 6.17 -22.54 20.17
CA GLU A 74 4.88 -22.11 20.72
C GLU A 74 3.86 -21.77 19.61
N LYS A 75 3.53 -22.77 18.78
CA LYS A 75 2.67 -22.58 17.59
C LYS A 75 1.28 -22.00 17.89
N GLU A 76 0.69 -22.36 19.03
CA GLU A 76 -0.62 -21.86 19.48
C GLU A 76 -0.58 -20.35 19.72
N LYS A 77 0.44 -19.86 20.46
CA LYS A 77 0.63 -18.44 20.71
C LYS A 77 0.97 -17.68 19.43
N ALA A 78 1.80 -18.26 18.55
CA ALA A 78 2.09 -17.68 17.24
C ALA A 78 0.81 -17.47 16.39
N ARG A 79 -0.09 -18.47 16.40
CA ARG A 79 -1.39 -18.37 15.73
C ARG A 79 -2.26 -17.27 16.35
N HIS A 80 -2.30 -17.18 17.67
CA HIS A 80 -3.06 -16.13 18.36
C HIS A 80 -2.53 -14.72 18.00
N MET A 81 -1.21 -14.54 17.97
CA MET A 81 -0.59 -13.28 17.56
C MET A 81 -0.90 -12.92 16.10
N PHE A 82 -0.93 -13.92 15.20
CA PHE A 82 -1.36 -13.70 13.82
C PHE A 82 -2.82 -13.26 13.73
N SER A 83 -3.73 -13.92 14.46
CA SER A 83 -5.14 -13.52 14.52
C SER A 83 -5.33 -12.11 15.06
N LEU A 84 -4.56 -11.74 16.10
CA LEU A 84 -4.57 -10.37 16.64
C LEU A 84 -4.07 -9.36 15.62
N ALA A 85 -2.98 -9.64 14.93
CA ALA A 85 -2.45 -8.78 13.87
C ALA A 85 -3.45 -8.61 12.73
N ALA A 86 -4.11 -9.69 12.30
CA ALA A 86 -5.16 -9.64 11.29
C ALA A 86 -6.36 -8.78 11.73
N LEU A 87 -6.78 -8.88 13.00
CA LEU A 87 -7.84 -8.05 13.56
C LEU A 87 -7.43 -6.57 13.62
N CYS A 88 -6.20 -6.27 14.04
CA CYS A 88 -5.67 -4.91 14.04
C CYS A 88 -5.63 -4.32 12.62
N THR A 89 -5.18 -5.09 11.63
CA THR A 89 -5.18 -4.68 10.22
C THR A 89 -6.60 -4.46 9.68
N ALA A 90 -7.56 -5.30 10.07
CA ALA A 90 -8.97 -5.12 9.73
C ALA A 90 -9.52 -3.81 10.30
N ALA A 91 -9.28 -3.55 11.60
CA ALA A 91 -9.73 -2.33 12.26
C ALA A 91 -9.07 -1.08 11.64
N MET A 92 -7.76 -1.12 11.40
CA MET A 92 -7.01 -0.02 10.80
C MET A 92 -7.47 0.28 9.38
N SER A 93 -7.68 -0.75 8.55
CA SER A 93 -8.17 -0.57 7.18
C SER A 93 -9.59 -0.04 7.12
N LEU A 94 -10.48 -0.49 7.99
CA LEU A 94 -11.83 0.07 8.09
C LEU A 94 -11.79 1.54 8.51
N LEU A 95 -10.97 1.87 9.51
CA LEU A 95 -10.80 3.23 9.98
C LEU A 95 -10.26 4.16 8.88
N ILE A 96 -9.23 3.72 8.15
CA ILE A 96 -8.68 4.43 7.00
C ILE A 96 -9.72 4.58 5.90
N GLY A 97 -10.47 3.52 5.58
CA GLY A 97 -11.52 3.54 4.56
C GLY A 97 -12.60 4.57 4.87
N VAL A 98 -13.07 4.63 6.12
CA VAL A 98 -14.11 5.57 6.57
C VAL A 98 -13.56 7.00 6.68
N LEU A 99 -12.49 7.20 7.44
CA LEU A 99 -11.94 8.53 7.68
C LEU A 99 -11.34 9.14 6.40
N GLY A 100 -10.65 8.34 5.60
CA GLY A 100 -10.07 8.80 4.34
C GLY A 100 -11.13 9.24 3.33
N ASN A 101 -12.29 8.57 3.28
CA ASN A 101 -13.41 9.01 2.45
C ASN A 101 -14.10 10.26 3.00
N MET A 102 -14.25 10.37 4.33
CA MET A 102 -14.88 11.52 4.99
C MET A 102 -14.04 12.79 4.85
N PHE A 103 -12.71 12.67 4.96
CA PHE A 103 -11.76 13.79 4.89
C PHE A 103 -11.05 13.89 3.54
N ILE A 104 -11.62 13.35 2.47
CA ILE A 104 -10.90 13.24 1.20
C ILE A 104 -10.58 14.59 0.55
N HIS A 105 -11.47 15.57 0.69
CA HIS A 105 -11.26 16.92 0.19
C HIS A 105 -10.10 17.63 0.90
N PRO A 106 -10.09 17.76 2.24
CA PRO A 106 -8.96 18.39 2.93
C PRO A 106 -7.67 17.60 2.79
N LEU A 107 -7.73 16.26 2.66
CA LEU A 107 -6.55 15.46 2.32
C LEU A 107 -6.00 15.81 0.94
N ALA A 108 -6.85 15.94 -0.08
CA ALA A 108 -6.42 16.32 -1.42
C ALA A 108 -5.77 17.71 -1.44
N GLU A 109 -6.32 18.69 -0.72
CA GLU A 109 -5.72 20.03 -0.59
C GLU A 109 -4.37 19.97 0.14
N LEU A 110 -4.29 19.23 1.25
CA LEU A 110 -3.06 19.05 2.01
C LEU A 110 -1.93 18.43 1.19
N LEU A 111 -2.28 17.49 0.31
CA LEU A 111 -1.34 16.81 -0.58
C LEU A 111 -0.94 17.66 -1.80
N GLY A 112 -1.54 18.85 -1.97
CA GLY A 112 -1.15 19.81 -3.00
C GLY A 112 -2.04 19.81 -4.25
N SER A 113 -3.28 19.32 -4.16
CA SER A 113 -4.23 19.46 -5.27
C SER A 113 -4.58 20.94 -5.50
N THR A 114 -4.47 21.39 -6.74
CA THR A 114 -4.91 22.73 -7.16
C THR A 114 -6.37 22.68 -7.61
N PRO A 115 -7.10 23.81 -7.67
CA PRO A 115 -8.50 23.83 -8.12
C PRO A 115 -8.73 23.18 -9.48
N ALA A 116 -7.74 23.24 -10.38
CA ALA A 116 -7.82 22.64 -11.71
C ALA A 116 -7.83 21.09 -11.69
N ILE A 117 -7.15 20.48 -10.72
CA ILE A 117 -6.98 19.01 -10.63
C ILE A 117 -7.71 18.39 -9.43
N HIS A 118 -8.35 19.21 -8.59
CA HIS A 118 -8.93 18.77 -7.32
C HIS A 118 -9.98 17.66 -7.49
N HIS A 119 -10.82 17.76 -8.52
CA HIS A 119 -11.84 16.75 -8.81
C HIS A 119 -11.23 15.40 -9.22
N GLU A 120 -10.22 15.44 -10.09
CA GLU A 120 -9.49 14.24 -10.52
C GLU A 120 -8.70 13.62 -9.36
N ALA A 121 -8.03 14.45 -8.55
CA ALA A 121 -7.27 14.00 -7.39
C ALA A 121 -8.17 13.30 -6.37
N ILE A 122 -9.34 13.85 -6.05
CA ILE A 122 -10.30 13.20 -5.16
C ILE A 122 -10.78 11.88 -5.73
N SER A 123 -11.06 11.81 -7.03
CA SER A 123 -11.49 10.57 -7.67
C SER A 123 -10.41 9.48 -7.51
N TYR A 124 -9.16 9.79 -7.83
CA TYR A 124 -8.02 8.88 -7.64
C TYR A 124 -7.86 8.45 -6.17
N MET A 125 -7.80 9.41 -5.26
CA MET A 125 -7.65 9.14 -3.83
C MET A 125 -8.82 8.31 -3.29
N ARG A 126 -10.04 8.51 -3.79
CA ARG A 126 -11.23 7.78 -3.34
C ARG A 126 -11.13 6.31 -3.71
N TYR A 127 -10.66 6.01 -4.92
CA TYR A 127 -10.38 4.62 -5.32
C TYR A 127 -9.29 4.02 -4.43
N ILE A 128 -8.18 4.73 -4.20
CA ILE A 128 -7.08 4.24 -3.35
C ILE A 128 -7.57 3.92 -1.93
N VAL A 129 -8.30 4.84 -1.29
CA VAL A 129 -8.80 4.66 0.07
C VAL A 129 -9.84 3.55 0.15
N THR A 130 -10.73 3.44 -0.83
CA THR A 130 -11.78 2.42 -0.85
C THR A 130 -11.18 1.01 -1.00
N PHE A 131 -10.12 0.86 -1.81
CA PHE A 131 -9.40 -0.40 -1.96
C PHE A 131 -8.26 -0.59 -0.96
N SER A 132 -8.01 0.38 -0.08
CA SER A 132 -6.95 0.30 0.93
C SER A 132 -6.99 -0.96 1.81
N PRO A 133 -8.14 -1.57 2.16
CA PRO A 133 -8.13 -2.81 2.93
C PRO A 133 -7.36 -3.94 2.24
N PHE A 134 -7.50 -4.09 0.92
CA PHE A 134 -6.78 -5.11 0.17
C PHE A 134 -5.27 -4.86 0.19
N LEU A 135 -4.86 -3.59 0.04
CA LEU A 135 -3.45 -3.19 0.13
C LEU A 135 -2.89 -3.49 1.51
N LEU A 136 -3.61 -3.15 2.58
CA LEU A 136 -3.17 -3.37 3.95
C LEU A 136 -3.03 -4.87 4.28
N PHE A 137 -3.98 -5.70 3.87
CA PHE A 137 -3.91 -7.15 4.08
C PHE A 137 -2.81 -7.83 3.25
N SER A 138 -2.51 -7.33 2.06
CA SER A 138 -1.50 -7.93 1.16
C SER A 138 -0.12 -8.02 1.83
N PHE A 139 0.32 -6.97 2.54
CA PHE A 139 1.63 -6.98 3.21
C PHE A 139 1.65 -7.89 4.45
N LEU A 140 0.54 -8.00 5.18
CA LEU A 140 0.45 -8.91 6.33
C LEU A 140 0.57 -10.37 5.89
N LEU A 141 -0.06 -10.75 4.77
CA LEU A 141 -0.02 -12.12 4.24
C LEU A 141 1.31 -12.50 3.58
N THR A 142 2.10 -11.51 3.15
CA THR A 142 3.36 -11.72 2.44
C THR A 142 4.51 -12.13 3.38
N ARG A 143 4.33 -12.02 4.71
CA ARG A 143 5.36 -12.28 5.73
C ARG A 143 5.04 -13.51 6.56
#